data_AF-A0AAV5UMR4-F1
#
_entry.id   AF-A0AAV5UMR4-F1
#
_cell.length_a   1.000
_cell.length_b   1.000
_cell.length_c   1.000
_cell.angle_alpha   90.00
_cell.angle_beta   90.00
_cell.angle_gamma   90.00
#
_symmetry.space_group_name_H-M   'P 1'
#
loop_
_entity.id
_entity.type
_entity.pdbx_description
1 polymer ?
#
loop_
_entity_poly.entity_id
_entity_poly.type
_entity_poly.pdbx_seq_one_letter_code
_entity_poly.pdbx_strand_id
1 'polypeptide(L)'
;KNMGRKVIVLSCYRGTKRRFMEVLNSINDMSELYAPWGSPALVKRSYVYLSNGKSIFVIDTATSKMLPPLHFWGRFVLHIAGIIDGTIIGRGKCKKSGKYHLMTAQLPHEYVVKTQSIPDGISSIDDRPMGTFRSKFENEFTVKKILGEGGFGCVFEAVNKYDDWE
;
A
#
# COMPACT_ATOMS: atom_id res chain seq x y z
N LYS A 1 5.25 30.18 8.79
CA LYS A 1 4.02 29.55 9.33
C LYS A 1 4.41 28.13 9.75
N ASN A 2 4.65 27.90 11.05
CA ASN A 2 5.13 26.60 11.54
C ASN A 2 4.08 25.52 11.21
N MET A 3 4.44 24.54 10.39
CA MET A 3 3.58 23.39 10.14
C MET A 3 3.45 22.63 11.46
N GLY A 4 2.24 22.55 12.00
CA GLY A 4 1.97 21.70 13.17
C GLY A 4 2.34 20.25 12.86
N ARG A 5 2.85 19.52 13.85
CA ARG A 5 3.36 18.13 13.75
C ARG A 5 2.35 17.06 13.27
N LYS A 6 1.17 17.43 12.76
CA LYS A 6 0.05 16.52 12.44
C LYS A 6 -0.52 16.76 11.03
N VAL A 7 0.36 17.03 10.09
CA VAL A 7 0.02 17.25 8.69
C VAL A 7 0.83 16.29 7.84
N ILE A 8 0.17 15.67 6.87
CA ILE A 8 0.83 14.89 5.82
C ILE A 8 0.63 15.58 4.46
N VAL A 9 1.67 15.54 3.63
CA VAL A 9 1.66 16.14 2.30
C VAL A 9 1.39 15.02 1.29
N LEU A 10 0.36 15.20 0.48
CA LEU A 10 0.04 14.28 -0.61
C LEU A 10 0.85 14.64 -1.84
N SER A 11 1.64 13.69 -2.33
CA SER A 11 2.30 13.73 -3.62
C SER A 11 1.33 13.24 -4.69
N CYS A 12 1.08 14.07 -5.70
CA CYS A 12 0.14 13.79 -6.78
C CYS A 12 0.92 13.28 -8.00
N TYR A 13 0.79 12.00 -8.33
CA TYR A 13 1.38 11.44 -9.54
C TYR A 13 0.50 11.75 -10.75
N ARG A 14 1.00 12.62 -11.62
CA ARG A 14 0.41 12.86 -12.96
C ARG A 14 1.00 11.86 -13.95
N GLY A 15 0.72 10.58 -13.75
CA GLY A 15 0.96 9.56 -14.78
C GLY A 15 0.09 9.84 -16.02
N THR A 16 0.51 9.31 -17.16
CA THR A 16 -0.13 9.41 -18.48
C THR A 16 -1.66 9.24 -18.39
N LYS A 17 -2.42 10.09 -19.08
CA LYS A 17 -3.89 10.16 -19.01
C LYS A 17 -4.55 8.80 -19.30
N ARG A 18 -4.90 8.02 -18.28
CA ARG A 18 -5.85 6.89 -18.42
C ARG A 18 -7.28 7.41 -18.20
N ARG A 19 -8.21 7.05 -19.08
CA ARG A 19 -9.61 7.54 -19.04
C ARG A 19 -10.40 6.77 -17.96
N PHE A 20 -11.31 7.50 -17.33
CA PHE A 20 -12.19 7.02 -16.27
C PHE A 20 -13.30 6.14 -16.91
N MET A 21 -13.48 4.91 -16.43
CA MET A 21 -14.37 3.85 -16.94
C MET A 21 -13.85 2.93 -18.06
N GLU A 22 -12.54 2.85 -18.29
CA GLU A 22 -12.04 1.59 -18.88
C GLU A 22 -12.34 0.48 -17.87
N VAL A 23 -13.23 -0.44 -18.27
CA VAL A 23 -13.44 -1.72 -17.60
C VAL A 23 -12.07 -2.37 -17.55
N LEU A 24 -11.48 -2.40 -16.36
CA LEU A 24 -10.20 -3.08 -16.14
C LEU A 24 -10.49 -4.58 -16.26
N ASN A 25 -10.36 -5.13 -17.46
CA ASN A 25 -10.36 -6.57 -17.68
C ASN A 25 -9.11 -7.24 -17.07
N SER A 26 -8.13 -6.46 -16.62
CA SER A 26 -6.97 -6.96 -15.89
C SER A 26 -7.21 -6.83 -14.38
N ILE A 27 -7.74 -7.91 -13.80
CA ILE A 27 -7.74 -8.16 -12.34
C ILE A 27 -6.31 -8.06 -11.76
N ASN A 28 -5.27 -8.24 -12.61
CA ASN A 28 -3.87 -8.24 -12.20
C ASN A 28 -3.30 -6.86 -11.85
N ASP A 29 -3.84 -5.76 -12.38
CA ASP A 29 -3.44 -4.40 -11.95
C ASP A 29 -4.03 -4.03 -10.57
N MET A 30 -4.92 -4.87 -10.03
CA MET A 30 -5.79 -4.58 -8.88
C MET A 30 -5.60 -5.55 -7.70
N SER A 31 -4.83 -6.63 -7.86
CA SER A 31 -4.66 -7.68 -6.84
C SER A 31 -3.81 -7.26 -5.62
N GLU A 32 -3.12 -6.11 -5.67
CA GLU A 32 -2.30 -5.61 -4.56
C GLU A 32 -3.03 -4.62 -3.64
N LEU A 33 -4.20 -4.09 -4.04
CA LEU A 33 -4.94 -3.07 -3.30
C LEU A 33 -6.22 -3.65 -2.70
N TYR A 34 -6.18 -3.92 -1.39
CA TYR A 34 -7.15 -4.71 -0.63
C TYR A 34 -8.51 -4.03 -0.35
N ALA A 35 -8.78 -2.82 -0.85
CA ALA A 35 -10.03 -2.11 -0.57
C ALA A 35 -10.88 -1.91 -1.84
N PRO A 36 -12.18 -2.29 -1.84
CA PRO A 36 -13.09 -1.90 -2.91
C PRO A 36 -13.08 -0.38 -3.05
N TRP A 37 -13.06 0.10 -4.30
CA TRP A 37 -12.85 1.51 -4.61
C TRP A 37 -13.83 2.41 -3.84
N GLY A 38 -13.28 3.32 -3.03
CA GLY A 38 -14.08 4.25 -2.24
C GLY A 38 -14.41 3.77 -0.83
N SER A 39 -13.85 2.65 -0.37
CA SER A 39 -13.99 2.23 1.02
C SER A 39 -13.54 3.38 1.95
N PRO A 40 -14.39 3.84 2.88
CA PRO A 40 -14.00 4.84 3.86
C PRO A 40 -13.00 4.28 4.88
N ALA A 41 -12.81 2.95 4.89
CA ALA A 41 -12.01 2.21 5.85
C ALA A 41 -11.04 1.22 5.18
N LEU A 42 -9.85 1.08 5.76
CA LEU A 42 -8.89 0.04 5.45
C LEU A 42 -8.48 -0.61 6.78
N VAL A 43 -8.62 -1.93 6.87
CA VAL A 43 -8.19 -2.70 8.04
C VAL A 43 -6.86 -3.37 7.73
N LYS A 44 -5.84 -3.16 8.57
CA LYS A 44 -4.52 -3.78 8.42
C LYS A 44 -4.01 -4.25 9.78
N ARG A 45 -4.04 -5.57 10.01
CA ARG A 45 -3.60 -6.22 11.25
C ARG A 45 -4.16 -5.50 12.49
N SER A 46 -3.31 -4.73 13.19
CA SER A 46 -3.61 -4.04 14.44
C SER A 46 -4.15 -2.62 14.27
N TYR A 47 -4.43 -2.17 13.04
CA TYR A 47 -4.88 -0.82 12.77
C TYR A 47 -6.09 -0.77 11.84
N VAL A 48 -7.03 0.12 12.15
CA VAL A 48 -8.12 0.52 11.25
C VAL A 48 -7.88 1.96 10.81
N TYR A 49 -7.66 2.15 9.52
CA TYR A 49 -7.48 3.46 8.89
C TYR A 49 -8.80 3.92 8.29
N LEU A 50 -9.23 5.12 8.62
CA LEU A 50 -10.47 5.73 8.14
C LEU A 50 -10.16 7.05 7.46
N SER A 51 -10.85 7.37 6.37
CA SER A 51 -10.75 8.68 5.72
C SER A 51 -12.12 9.33 5.58
N ASN A 52 -12.21 10.60 5.93
CA ASN A 52 -13.34 11.47 5.57
C ASN A 52 -13.05 12.35 4.35
N GLY A 53 -11.98 12.03 3.61
CA GLY A 53 -11.47 12.81 2.50
C GLY A 53 -10.52 13.93 2.90
N LYS A 54 -10.66 14.53 4.08
CA LYS A 54 -9.83 15.67 4.55
C LYS A 54 -8.76 15.26 5.57
N SER A 55 -9.03 14.19 6.30
CA SER A 55 -8.17 13.66 7.35
C SER A 55 -8.17 12.14 7.32
N ILE A 56 -7.09 11.56 7.83
CA ILE A 56 -7.01 10.16 8.20
C ILE A 56 -7.21 10.05 9.71
N PHE A 57 -8.04 9.10 10.11
CA PHE A 57 -8.19 8.64 11.49
C PHE A 57 -7.67 7.23 11.57
N VAL A 58 -6.99 6.91 12.66
CA VAL A 58 -6.39 5.60 12.84
C VAL A 58 -6.77 5.08 14.22
N ILE A 59 -7.33 3.87 14.27
CA ILE A 59 -7.66 3.16 15.51
C ILE A 59 -6.64 2.05 15.67
N ASP A 60 -5.89 2.07 16.76
CA ASP A 60 -5.09 0.93 17.20
C ASP A 60 -6.04 -0.09 17.84
N THR A 61 -6.20 -1.25 17.21
CA THR A 61 -7.14 -2.29 17.66
C THR A 61 -6.63 -3.05 18.88
N ALA A 62 -5.31 -3.06 19.13
CA ALA A 62 -4.75 -3.73 20.31
C ALA A 62 -5.03 -2.91 21.58
N THR A 63 -4.90 -1.59 21.48
CA THR A 63 -5.16 -0.69 22.63
C THR A 63 -6.57 -0.11 22.64
N SER A 64 -7.34 -0.31 21.56
CA SER A 64 -8.65 0.33 21.32
C SER A 64 -8.58 1.86 21.41
N LYS A 65 -7.41 2.46 21.14
CA LYS A 65 -7.21 3.91 21.18
C LYS A 65 -7.19 4.50 19.78
N MET A 66 -7.86 5.64 19.62
CA MET A 66 -7.76 6.44 18.40
C MET A 66 -6.48 7.29 18.46
N LEU A 67 -5.64 7.17 17.44
CA LEU A 67 -4.50 8.05 17.25
C LEU A 67 -4.96 9.46 16.84
N PRO A 68 -4.14 10.50 17.07
CA PRO A 68 -4.47 11.84 16.60
C PRO A 68 -4.81 11.88 15.10
N PRO A 69 -5.77 12.70 14.66
CA PRO A 69 -6.06 12.80 13.23
C PRO A 69 -4.86 13.37 12.45
N LEU A 70 -4.59 12.80 11.27
CA LEU A 70 -3.63 13.35 10.31
C LEU A 70 -4.38 14.14 9.25
N HIS A 71 -4.08 15.43 9.14
CA HIS A 71 -4.72 16.30 8.17
C HIS A 71 -3.93 16.30 6.85
N PHE A 72 -4.64 16.21 5.73
CA PHE A 72 -4.01 16.42 4.42
C PHE A 72 -3.69 17.90 4.25
N TRP A 73 -2.44 18.20 3.88
CA TRP A 73 -2.10 19.56 3.49
C TRP A 73 -2.76 19.91 2.16
N GLY A 74 -3.46 21.04 2.14
CA GLY A 74 -4.25 21.46 0.99
C GLY A 74 -5.66 20.88 1.01
N ARG A 75 -6.53 21.43 0.16
CA ARG A 75 -7.94 21.04 0.14
C ARG A 75 -8.14 19.87 -0.83
N PHE A 76 -7.63 18.70 -0.49
CA PHE A 76 -7.83 17.47 -1.28
C PHE A 76 -8.91 16.60 -0.63
N VAL A 77 -9.52 15.72 -1.44
CA VAL A 77 -10.40 14.64 -0.97
C VAL A 77 -9.68 13.33 -1.31
N LEU A 78 -9.16 12.62 -0.32
CA LEU A 78 -8.47 11.32 -0.52
C LEU A 78 -9.37 10.14 -0.14
N HIS A 79 -9.54 9.23 -1.10
CA HIS A 79 -10.09 7.88 -0.85
C HIS A 79 -8.93 6.89 -0.74
N ILE A 80 -8.87 6.15 0.37
CA ILE A 80 -7.77 5.20 0.64
C ILE A 80 -7.94 3.99 -0.26
N ALA A 81 -6.86 3.59 -0.95
CA ALA A 81 -6.81 2.36 -1.73
C ALA A 81 -5.96 1.28 -1.03
N GLY A 82 -4.91 1.69 -0.32
CA GLY A 82 -4.03 0.76 0.39
C GLY A 82 -2.93 1.47 1.18
N ILE A 83 -2.16 0.70 1.94
CA ILE A 83 -0.95 1.16 2.62
C ILE A 83 0.16 0.13 2.40
N ILE A 84 1.27 0.56 1.83
CA ILE A 84 2.45 -0.27 1.51
C ILE A 84 3.66 0.39 2.15
N ASP A 85 4.39 -0.33 3.01
CA ASP A 85 5.62 0.15 3.68
C ASP A 85 5.50 1.53 4.33
N GLY A 86 4.39 1.76 5.01
CA GLY A 86 4.08 3.03 5.67
C GLY A 86 3.69 4.16 4.71
N THR A 87 3.69 3.94 3.40
CA THR A 87 3.12 4.85 2.41
C THR A 87 1.64 4.57 2.23
N ILE A 88 0.80 5.58 2.51
CA ILE A 88 -0.60 5.52 2.12
C ILE A 88 -0.75 5.81 0.63
N ILE A 89 -1.57 4.99 -0.03
CA ILE A 89 -1.89 5.11 -1.45
C ILE A 89 -3.40 5.30 -1.56
N GLY A 90 -3.81 6.28 -2.36
CA GLY A 90 -5.22 6.55 -2.58
C GLY A 90 -5.48 7.38 -3.82
N ARG A 91 -6.76 7.69 -4.04
CA ARG A 91 -7.20 8.57 -5.12
C ARG A 91 -7.63 9.91 -4.55
N GLY A 92 -7.01 10.97 -5.03
CA GLY A 92 -7.31 12.33 -4.61
C GLY A 92 -7.95 13.18 -5.69
N LYS A 93 -9.00 13.92 -5.36
CA LYS A 93 -9.60 14.90 -6.30
C LYS A 93 -8.78 16.19 -6.32
N CYS A 94 -8.16 16.51 -7.45
CA CYS A 94 -7.43 17.76 -7.65
C CYS A 94 -8.41 18.92 -7.84
N LYS A 95 -8.36 19.94 -6.99
CA LYS A 95 -9.29 21.09 -7.09
C LYS A 95 -9.21 21.86 -8.39
N LYS A 96 -8.01 22.08 -8.91
CA LYS A 96 -7.81 22.87 -10.14
C LYS A 96 -8.41 22.18 -11.36
N SER A 97 -8.31 20.85 -11.44
CA SER A 97 -8.74 20.09 -12.61
C SER A 97 -10.09 19.39 -12.44
N GLY A 98 -10.59 19.24 -11.21
CA GLY A 98 -11.74 18.42 -10.88
C GLY A 98 -11.51 16.91 -11.04
N LYS A 99 -10.36 16.48 -11.57
CA LYS A 99 -10.03 15.08 -11.87
C LYS A 99 -9.44 14.37 -10.65
N TYR A 100 -9.62 13.05 -10.61
CA TYR A 100 -8.96 12.18 -9.65
C TYR A 100 -7.57 11.80 -10.14
N HIS A 101 -6.60 11.81 -9.23
CA HIS A 101 -5.21 11.41 -9.47
C HIS A 101 -4.79 10.39 -8.42
N LEU A 102 -3.79 9.57 -8.75
CA LEU A 102 -3.10 8.76 -7.76
C LEU A 102 -2.35 9.71 -6.80
N MET A 103 -2.57 9.51 -5.51
CA MET A 103 -1.90 10.26 -4.47
C MET A 103 -1.25 9.32 -3.48
N THR A 104 -0.05 9.70 -3.04
CA THR A 104 0.69 8.98 -2.01
C THR A 104 1.15 9.92 -0.91
N ALA A 105 1.30 9.41 0.31
CA ALA A 105 1.95 10.12 1.40
C ALA A 105 2.65 9.12 2.33
N GLN A 106 3.83 9.49 2.82
CA GLN A 106 4.46 8.74 3.90
C GLN A 106 3.70 9.01 5.20
N LEU A 107 3.28 7.94 5.89
CA LEU A 107 2.71 8.05 7.22
C LEU A 107 3.82 8.26 8.26
N PRO A 108 3.57 9.05 9.31
CA PRO A 108 4.49 9.14 10.45
C PRO A 108 4.67 7.75 11.09
N HIS A 109 5.85 7.49 11.64
CA HIS A 109 6.24 6.18 12.17
C HIS A 109 5.25 5.59 13.19
N GLU A 110 4.56 6.43 13.96
CA GLU A 110 3.58 6.01 14.96
C GLU A 110 2.25 5.52 14.37
N TYR A 111 2.02 5.72 13.07
CA TYR A 111 0.86 5.20 12.31
C TYR A 111 1.22 4.01 11.42
N VAL A 112 2.50 3.63 11.39
CA VAL A 112 2.95 2.45 10.66
C VAL A 112 2.83 1.25 11.58
N VAL A 113 2.15 0.20 11.10
CA VAL A 113 2.09 -1.07 11.82
C VAL A 113 3.51 -1.51 12.08
N LYS A 114 3.92 -1.50 13.35
CA LYS A 114 5.19 -2.11 13.73
C LYS A 114 5.01 -3.59 13.44
N THR A 115 5.68 -4.09 12.41
CA THR A 115 5.93 -5.52 12.31
C THR A 115 6.60 -5.84 13.62
N GLN A 116 5.88 -6.48 14.55
CA GLN A 116 6.51 -6.99 15.75
C GLN A 116 7.62 -7.87 15.22
N SER A 117 8.86 -7.41 15.38
CA SER A 117 10.04 -8.23 15.17
C SER A 117 9.77 -9.44 16.04
N ILE A 118 9.46 -10.56 15.40
CA ILE A 118 9.26 -11.83 16.10
C ILE A 118 10.53 -11.98 16.93
N PRO A 119 10.46 -12.00 18.28
CA PRO A 119 11.66 -12.16 19.07
C PRO A 119 12.34 -13.43 18.59
N ASP A 120 13.63 -13.34 18.28
CA ASP A 120 14.46 -14.35 17.59
C ASP A 120 14.59 -15.70 18.35
N GLY A 121 13.63 -16.09 19.18
CA GLY A 121 13.65 -17.29 20.00
C GLY A 121 12.30 -17.89 20.36
N ILE A 122 11.18 -17.51 19.74
CA ILE A 122 9.90 -18.22 19.92
C ILE A 122 9.52 -18.92 18.61
N SER A 123 9.93 -20.19 18.50
CA SER A 123 9.33 -21.16 17.60
C SER A 123 7.85 -21.35 17.99
N SER A 124 6.98 -20.68 17.23
CA SER A 124 5.54 -20.97 17.01
C SER A 124 4.92 -22.12 17.82
N ILE A 125 4.21 -21.77 18.90
CA ILE A 125 3.08 -22.58 19.41
C ILE A 125 1.82 -22.03 18.75
N ASP A 126 1.66 -22.38 17.47
CA ASP A 126 0.36 -22.52 16.80
C ASP A 126 0.65 -23.19 15.46
N ASP A 127 0.60 -24.51 15.51
CA ASP A 127 0.94 -25.46 14.44
C ASP A 127 -0.16 -25.55 13.36
N ARG A 128 -0.80 -24.41 13.05
CA ARG A 128 -1.39 -24.27 11.73
C ARG A 128 -0.23 -23.90 10.83
N PRO A 129 0.11 -24.70 9.81
CA PRO A 129 1.10 -24.26 8.84
C PRO A 129 0.55 -22.98 8.22
N MET A 130 1.06 -21.82 8.68
CA MET A 130 1.14 -20.63 7.86
C MET A 130 2.03 -21.08 6.73
N GLY A 131 1.41 -21.66 5.70
CA GLY A 131 2.10 -22.04 4.48
C GLY A 131 2.93 -20.82 4.13
N THR A 132 4.25 -20.99 4.11
CA THR A 132 5.16 -19.95 3.64
C THR A 132 4.65 -19.61 2.26
N PHE A 133 3.91 -18.51 2.15
CA PHE A 133 3.35 -18.09 0.88
C PHE A 133 4.55 -17.69 0.06
N ARG A 134 5.04 -18.64 -0.72
CA ARG A 134 6.04 -18.43 -1.73
C ARG A 134 5.30 -18.05 -2.98
N SER A 135 5.74 -16.96 -3.59
CA SER A 135 5.25 -16.60 -4.90
C SER A 135 5.45 -17.79 -5.84
N LYS A 136 4.47 -18.02 -6.72
CA LYS A 136 4.62 -19.00 -7.82
C LYS A 136 5.94 -18.77 -8.58
N PHE A 137 6.31 -17.49 -8.75
CA PHE A 137 7.58 -17.12 -9.38
C PHE A 137 8.81 -17.65 -8.64
N GLU A 138 8.85 -17.56 -7.30
CA GLU A 138 9.97 -18.06 -6.49
C GLU A 138 10.12 -19.60 -6.59
N ASN A 139 8.98 -20.29 -6.71
CA ASN A 139 8.96 -21.73 -6.84
C ASN A 139 9.44 -22.19 -8.22
N GLU A 140 9.05 -21.48 -9.29
CA GLU A 140 9.27 -21.92 -10.67
C GLU A 140 10.52 -21.33 -11.32
N PHE A 141 11.00 -20.16 -10.86
CA PHE A 141 12.08 -19.44 -11.52
C PHE A 141 13.29 -19.23 -10.60
N THR A 142 14.47 -19.27 -11.21
CA THR A 142 15.74 -18.85 -10.60
C THR A 142 16.18 -17.55 -11.27
N VAL A 143 16.34 -16.48 -10.49
CA VAL A 143 16.79 -15.18 -11.00
C VAL A 143 18.29 -15.25 -11.34
N LYS A 144 18.66 -14.89 -12.57
CA LYS A 144 20.04 -14.81 -13.04
C LYS A 144 20.67 -13.45 -12.79
N LYS A 145 20.02 -12.39 -13.26
CA LYS A 145 20.50 -11.00 -13.11
C LYS A 145 19.39 -9.97 -13.27
N ILE A 146 19.65 -8.73 -12.85
CA ILE A 146 18.76 -7.59 -13.07
C ILE A 146 19.08 -7.00 -14.46
N LEU A 147 18.04 -6.79 -15.28
CA LEU A 147 18.14 -6.19 -16.61
C LEU A 147 17.86 -4.69 -16.61
N GLY A 148 17.11 -4.20 -15.62
CA GLY A 148 16.83 -2.78 -15.47
C GLY A 148 16.05 -2.47 -14.21
N GLU A 149 16.21 -1.24 -13.72
CA GLU A 149 15.50 -0.70 -12.55
C GLU A 149 14.76 0.57 -12.96
N GLY A 150 13.53 0.72 -12.47
CA GLY A 150 12.72 1.90 -12.71
C GLY A 150 11.93 2.30 -11.48
N GLY A 151 11.22 3.42 -11.55
CA GLY A 151 10.42 3.95 -10.43
C GLY A 151 9.25 3.06 -9.98
N PHE A 152 9.01 1.92 -10.65
CA PHE A 152 7.94 0.98 -10.38
C PHE A 152 8.44 -0.45 -10.08
N GLY A 153 9.76 -0.68 -10.03
CA GLY A 153 10.33 -1.99 -9.72
C GLY A 153 11.55 -2.35 -10.58
N CYS A 154 11.90 -3.63 -10.57
CA CYS A 154 13.05 -4.17 -11.28
C CYS A 154 12.61 -5.22 -12.30
N VAL A 155 13.33 -5.31 -13.41
CA VAL A 155 13.16 -6.35 -14.44
C VAL A 155 14.31 -7.35 -14.26
N PHE A 156 13.97 -8.64 -14.20
CA PHE A 156 14.92 -9.72 -13.97
C PHE A 156 15.03 -10.61 -15.20
N GLU A 157 16.25 -11.05 -15.51
CA GLU A 157 16.48 -12.28 -16.27
C GLU A 157 16.31 -13.45 -15.31
N ALA A 158 15.45 -14.42 -15.67
CA ALA A 158 15.20 -15.60 -14.87
C ALA A 158 15.12 -16.85 -15.75
N VAL A 159 15.46 -18.00 -15.19
CA VAL A 159 15.33 -19.31 -15.85
C VAL A 159 14.28 -20.11 -15.12
N ASN A 160 13.36 -20.71 -15.86
CA ASN A 160 12.41 -21.65 -15.32
C ASN A 160 13.14 -22.94 -14.96
N LYS A 161 12.95 -23.43 -13.74
CA LYS A 161 13.62 -24.63 -13.22
C LYS A 161 13.23 -25.91 -13.96
N TYR A 162 12.14 -25.88 -14.74
CA TYR A 162 11.64 -27.03 -15.49
C TYR A 162 12.02 -27.02 -16.98
N ASP A 163 12.70 -26.00 -17.48
CA ASP A 163 13.05 -25.92 -18.90
C ASP A 163 14.22 -26.87 -19.27
N ASP A 164 14.97 -27.40 -18.29
CA ASP A 164 16.08 -28.34 -18.48
C ASP A 164 15.64 -29.83 -18.52
N TRP A 165 14.52 -30.14 -19.20
CA TRP A 165 14.13 -31.54 -19.41
C TRP A 165 14.78 -32.09 -20.69
N GLU A 166 15.76 -33.00 -20.52
CA GLU A 166 16.34 -33.82 -21.59
C GLU A 166 15.46 -35.03 -21.95
#